data_AF-A0AA37LGB3-F1
#
_entry.id   AF-A0AA37LGB3-F1
#
_cell.length_a   1.000
_cell.length_b   1.000
_cell.length_c   1.000
_cell.angle_alpha   90.00
_cell.angle_beta   90.00
_cell.angle_gamma   90.00
#
_symmetry.space_group_name_H-M   'P 1'
#
loop_
_entity.id
_entity.type
_entity.pdbx_description
1 polymer ?
#
loop_
_entity_poly.entity_id
_entity_poly.type
_entity_poly.pdbx_seq_one_letter_code
_entity_poly.pdbx_strand_id
1 'polypeptide(L)'
;MACSESYPKHTLRPRRRNAAPNVTRIHMEFARRAEDGHFGPKSVHPPTRPSALERSYYNPAVPMIVNRKANNEGAAVMSVYFSTTDAPVDPSTLPQPPSSAIDNSKAQPPLEGVERVVKIDMKGKHSQEILDRFLAETKAEAILPGPEDENEMKAVEELRIKGEKDRQRNLKIREEEKREKAMLARARAEASS
;
A
#
# COMPACT_ATOMS: atom_id res chain seq x y z
N MET A 1 0.33 8.68 -27.28
CA MET A 1 0.02 9.70 -26.24
C MET A 1 0.41 9.07 -24.91
N ALA A 2 1.61 9.36 -24.40
CA ALA A 2 2.07 8.81 -23.13
C ALA A 2 1.49 9.68 -22.01
N CYS A 3 0.58 9.12 -21.21
CA CYS A 3 0.17 9.73 -19.95
C CYS A 3 1.40 9.80 -19.03
N SER A 4 2.12 10.91 -19.05
CA SER A 4 3.06 11.27 -17.99
C SER A 4 2.23 11.68 -16.78
N GLU A 5 1.80 10.68 -16.02
CA GLU A 5 1.14 10.89 -14.74
C GLU A 5 2.19 11.50 -13.80
N SER A 6 2.13 12.83 -13.69
CA SER A 6 2.95 13.60 -12.77
C SER A 6 2.67 13.10 -11.37
N TYR A 7 3.58 12.31 -10.80
CA TYR A 7 3.54 12.01 -9.38
C TYR A 7 3.48 13.34 -8.62
N PRO A 8 2.44 13.59 -7.81
CA PRO A 8 2.37 14.81 -7.04
C PRO A 8 3.62 14.87 -6.16
N LYS A 9 4.30 16.02 -6.19
CA LYS A 9 5.39 16.37 -5.26
C LYS A 9 4.99 15.86 -3.89
N HIS A 10 5.84 15.07 -3.25
CA HIS A 10 5.61 14.56 -1.90
C HIS A 10 5.46 15.75 -0.93
N THR A 11 4.26 16.32 -0.85
CA THR A 11 3.88 17.23 0.22
C THR A 11 4.02 16.44 1.51
N LEU A 12 4.71 17.02 2.50
CA LEU A 12 4.71 16.53 3.88
C LEU A 12 3.26 16.27 4.29
N ARG A 13 2.82 15.03 4.16
CA ARG A 13 1.60 14.55 4.80
C ARG A 13 2.05 13.56 5.86
N PRO A 14 1.57 13.72 7.09
CA PRO A 14 1.94 12.86 8.20
C PRO A 14 1.67 11.41 7.83
N ARG A 15 2.76 10.65 7.79
CA ARG A 15 2.80 9.24 7.45
C ARG A 15 2.45 8.38 8.67
N ARG A 16 2.92 8.82 9.83
CA ARG A 16 2.74 8.18 11.13
C ARG A 16 1.35 8.48 11.69
N ARG A 17 0.63 7.48 12.21
CA ARG A 17 -0.74 7.64 12.73
C ARG A 17 -1.04 6.62 13.83
N ASN A 18 -1.58 7.08 14.96
CA ASN A 18 -2.14 6.19 15.97
C ASN A 18 -3.63 5.99 15.68
N ALA A 19 -4.08 4.74 15.57
CA ALA A 19 -5.51 4.49 15.52
C ALA A 19 -6.13 4.89 16.86
N ALA A 20 -7.36 5.42 16.85
CA ALA A 20 -8.08 5.71 18.08
C ALA A 20 -8.18 4.44 18.97
N PRO A 21 -8.18 4.61 20.31
CA PRO A 21 -8.12 3.49 21.26
C PRO A 21 -9.33 2.54 21.19
N ASN A 22 -10.40 2.95 20.52
CA ASN A 22 -11.64 2.20 20.39
C ASN A 22 -11.66 1.22 19.20
N VAL A 23 -10.61 1.14 18.39
CA VAL A 23 -10.57 0.22 17.25
C VAL A 23 -10.08 -1.16 17.70
N THR A 24 -10.88 -2.20 17.50
CA THR A 24 -10.55 -3.57 17.96
C THR A 24 -9.87 -4.41 16.88
N ARG A 25 -10.38 -4.38 15.65
CA ARG A 25 -9.85 -5.18 14.53
C ARG A 25 -10.21 -4.57 13.18
N ILE A 26 -9.39 -4.83 12.17
CA ILE A 26 -9.69 -4.46 10.77
C ILE A 26 -9.67 -5.68 9.89
N HIS A 27 -10.67 -5.73 9.04
CA HIS A 27 -10.80 -6.71 7.99
C HIS A 27 -10.86 -6.02 6.63
N MET A 28 -10.09 -6.49 5.66
CA MET A 28 -10.12 -6.01 4.29
C MET A 28 -10.36 -7.15 3.33
N GLU A 29 -11.29 -6.93 2.40
CA GLU A 29 -11.68 -7.91 1.39
C GLU A 29 -11.63 -7.26 0.01
N PHE A 30 -10.81 -7.80 -0.90
CA PHE A 30 -10.68 -7.30 -2.28
C PHE A 30 -10.13 -8.37 -3.22
N ALA A 31 -10.21 -8.15 -4.52
CA ALA A 31 -9.74 -9.11 -5.52
C ALA A 31 -8.22 -9.11 -5.70
N ARG A 32 -7.66 -10.26 -6.09
CA ARG A 32 -6.22 -10.39 -6.35
C ARG A 32 -5.79 -9.64 -7.59
N ARG A 33 -6.63 -9.45 -8.61
CA ARG A 33 -6.29 -8.62 -9.78
C ARG A 33 -6.71 -7.18 -9.53
N ALA A 34 -6.13 -6.25 -10.30
CA ALA A 34 -6.38 -4.81 -10.13
C ALA A 34 -7.50 -4.28 -11.04
N GLU A 35 -8.05 -5.14 -11.89
CA GLU A 35 -9.18 -4.88 -12.77
C GLU A 35 -10.44 -4.52 -11.96
N ASP A 36 -11.48 -4.02 -12.63
CA ASP A 36 -12.79 -3.71 -12.04
C ASP A 36 -12.77 -2.81 -10.79
N GLY A 37 -11.78 -1.89 -10.72
CA GLY A 37 -11.67 -0.91 -9.65
C GLY A 37 -11.00 -1.45 -8.37
N HIS A 38 -10.28 -2.57 -8.43
CA HIS A 38 -9.56 -3.14 -7.28
C HIS A 38 -8.14 -2.58 -7.08
N PHE A 39 -7.70 -1.62 -7.89
CA PHE A 39 -6.36 -1.03 -7.78
C PHE A 39 -6.14 -0.23 -6.48
N GLY A 40 -7.17 0.50 -6.00
CA GLY A 40 -7.13 1.28 -4.76
C GLY A 40 -6.81 0.44 -3.52
N PRO A 41 -7.64 -0.57 -3.18
CA PRO A 41 -7.40 -1.48 -2.05
C PRO A 41 -6.01 -2.11 -2.08
N LYS A 42 -5.56 -2.52 -3.28
CA LYS A 42 -4.24 -3.11 -3.48
C LYS A 42 -3.11 -2.13 -3.20
N SER A 43 -3.32 -0.85 -3.49
CA SER A 43 -2.35 0.23 -3.27
C SER A 43 -2.30 0.70 -1.81
N VAL A 44 -3.33 0.42 -1.02
CA VAL A 44 -3.32 0.61 0.44
C VAL A 44 -2.49 -0.51 1.13
N HIS A 45 -2.49 -1.72 0.56
CA HIS A 45 -1.89 -2.94 1.13
C HIS A 45 -0.68 -3.59 0.37
N PRO A 46 0.20 -2.91 -0.40
CA PRO A 46 1.44 -3.55 -0.86
C PRO A 46 2.44 -3.78 0.29
N PRO A 47 3.28 -4.82 0.23
CA PRO A 47 4.44 -4.98 1.14
C PRO A 47 5.48 -3.85 0.99
N THR A 48 5.31 -2.96 0.01
CA THR A 48 6.22 -1.87 -0.33
C THR A 48 5.65 -0.48 -0.05
N ARG A 49 4.40 -0.37 0.46
CA ARG A 49 3.85 0.94 0.82
C ARG A 49 3.90 1.15 2.32
N PRO A 50 4.34 2.34 2.76
CA PRO A 50 4.43 2.67 4.17
C PRO A 50 3.07 2.55 4.89
N SER A 51 1.93 2.93 4.33
CA SER A 51 0.69 3.13 5.10
C SER A 51 0.10 1.92 5.86
N ALA A 52 0.13 0.71 5.29
CA ALA A 52 -0.35 -0.48 6.00
C ALA A 52 0.68 -1.01 7.01
N LEU A 53 1.95 -0.99 6.62
CA LEU A 53 3.09 -1.32 7.49
C LEU A 53 3.22 -0.34 8.66
N GLU A 54 3.10 0.96 8.40
CA GLU A 54 3.07 2.07 9.36
C GLU A 54 1.99 1.81 10.38
N ARG A 55 0.79 1.41 9.95
CA ARG A 55 -0.28 1.14 10.88
C ARG A 55 0.03 -0.05 11.79
N SER A 56 0.46 -1.19 11.26
CA SER A 56 0.84 -2.35 12.08
C SER A 56 2.08 -2.06 12.95
N TYR A 57 2.94 -1.15 12.52
CA TYR A 57 4.15 -0.74 13.23
C TYR A 57 3.84 0.19 14.42
N TYR A 58 2.95 1.18 14.23
CA TYR A 58 2.55 2.12 15.29
C TYR A 58 1.40 1.61 16.16
N ASN A 59 0.60 0.67 15.64
CA ASN A 59 -0.45 0.00 16.38
C ASN A 59 -0.35 -1.53 16.18
N PRO A 60 0.60 -2.19 16.88
CA PRO A 60 0.72 -3.65 16.82
C PRO A 60 -0.43 -4.36 17.55
N ALA A 61 -1.13 -3.67 18.44
CA ALA A 61 -2.23 -4.23 19.21
C ALA A 61 -3.44 -4.52 18.32
N VAL A 62 -3.71 -3.73 17.28
CA VAL A 62 -4.89 -3.92 16.42
C VAL A 62 -4.57 -4.86 15.25
N PRO A 63 -5.15 -6.09 15.22
CA PRO A 63 -4.95 -7.00 14.12
C PRO A 63 -5.60 -6.49 12.83
N MET A 64 -4.88 -6.71 11.73
CA MET A 64 -5.34 -6.43 10.38
C MET A 64 -5.38 -7.73 9.57
N ILE A 65 -6.58 -8.13 9.16
CA ILE A 65 -6.82 -9.35 8.39
C ILE A 65 -7.10 -8.95 6.94
N VAL A 66 -6.42 -9.60 6.02
CA VAL A 66 -6.65 -9.40 4.58
C VAL A 66 -7.12 -10.69 3.94
N ASN A 67 -8.26 -10.58 3.27
CA ASN A 67 -8.87 -11.66 2.51
C ASN A 67 -8.88 -11.31 1.02
N ARG A 68 -8.05 -12.01 0.24
CA ARG A 68 -7.95 -11.79 -1.20
C ARG A 68 -8.77 -12.83 -1.96
N LYS A 69 -9.56 -12.35 -2.92
CA LYS A 69 -10.41 -13.17 -3.79
C LYS A 69 -9.76 -13.46 -5.12
N ALA A 70 -10.11 -14.59 -5.73
CA ALA A 70 -9.75 -14.88 -7.11
C ALA A 70 -10.61 -14.10 -8.11
N ASN A 71 -11.91 -13.92 -7.82
CA ASN A 71 -12.86 -13.19 -8.67
C ASN A 71 -12.78 -11.67 -8.45
N ASN A 72 -12.81 -10.90 -9.55
CA ASN A 72 -12.79 -9.44 -9.57
C ASN A 72 -14.20 -8.81 -9.49
N GLU A 73 -15.25 -9.55 -9.80
CA GLU A 73 -16.61 -9.02 -9.78
C GLU A 73 -17.10 -8.69 -8.36
N GLY A 74 -16.43 -9.23 -7.34
CA GLY A 74 -16.76 -9.04 -5.93
C GLY A 74 -16.59 -7.60 -5.43
N ALA A 75 -17.28 -7.30 -4.33
CA ALA A 75 -17.12 -6.04 -3.60
C ALA A 75 -15.72 -5.92 -2.99
N ALA A 76 -15.18 -4.70 -2.96
CA ALA A 76 -13.94 -4.35 -2.28
C ALA A 76 -14.29 -3.53 -1.02
N VAL A 77 -14.26 -4.17 0.15
CA VAL A 77 -14.79 -3.57 1.39
C VAL A 77 -13.76 -3.66 2.51
N MET A 78 -13.59 -2.56 3.23
CA MET A 78 -12.85 -2.52 4.49
C MET A 78 -13.85 -2.43 5.64
N SER A 79 -13.80 -3.40 6.54
CA SER A 79 -14.62 -3.43 7.75
C SER A 79 -13.75 -3.06 8.95
N VAL A 80 -14.11 -1.98 9.63
CA VAL A 80 -13.44 -1.50 10.84
C VAL A 80 -14.36 -1.78 12.02
N TYR A 81 -13.85 -2.52 13.00
CA TYR A 81 -14.61 -2.87 14.20
C TYR A 81 -14.17 -1.94 15.32
N PHE A 82 -15.16 -1.42 16.04
CA PHE A 82 -14.97 -0.53 17.17
C PHE A 82 -15.60 -1.15 18.42
N SER A 83 -14.95 -0.99 19.57
CA SER A 83 -15.56 -1.33 20.85
C SER A 83 -16.72 -0.38 21.14
N THR A 84 -17.82 -0.92 21.67
CA THR A 84 -18.99 -0.15 22.13
C THR A 84 -18.84 0.29 23.59
N THR A 85 -17.93 -0.34 24.34
CA THR A 85 -17.81 -0.21 25.79
C THR A 85 -16.73 0.76 26.26
N ASP A 86 -16.05 1.49 25.36
CA ASP A 86 -14.90 2.38 25.62
C ASP A 86 -13.71 1.73 26.39
N ALA A 87 -13.85 0.46 26.79
CA ALA A 87 -12.82 -0.34 27.41
C ALA A 87 -11.94 -1.01 26.34
N PRO A 88 -10.61 -1.11 26.57
CA PRO A 88 -9.72 -1.86 25.70
C PRO A 88 -10.13 -3.34 25.68
N VAL A 89 -10.58 -3.84 24.53
CA VAL A 89 -10.85 -5.26 24.32
C VAL A 89 -9.58 -5.89 23.77
N ASP A 90 -9.07 -6.93 24.42
CA ASP A 90 -7.91 -7.66 23.91
C ASP A 90 -8.32 -8.42 22.63
N PRO A 91 -7.74 -8.08 21.47
CA PRO A 91 -8.12 -8.71 20.21
C PRO A 91 -7.76 -10.20 20.13
N SER A 92 -6.87 -10.71 20.98
CA SER A 92 -6.54 -12.13 21.07
C SER A 92 -7.70 -12.98 21.59
N THR A 93 -8.64 -12.35 22.31
CA THR A 93 -9.84 -13.01 22.86
C THR A 93 -10.98 -13.09 21.84
N LEU A 94 -10.87 -12.39 20.71
CA LEU A 94 -11.90 -12.34 19.68
C LEU A 94 -11.67 -13.43 18.62
N PRO A 95 -12.71 -14.15 18.19
CA PRO A 95 -12.58 -15.10 17.09
C PRO A 95 -12.27 -14.36 15.79
N GLN A 96 -11.08 -14.61 15.25
CA GLN A 96 -10.57 -13.95 14.06
C GLN A 96 -9.92 -14.97 13.12
N PRO A 97 -10.31 -15.00 11.83
CA PRO A 97 -9.63 -15.87 10.86
C PRO A 97 -8.23 -15.32 10.54
N PRO A 98 -7.26 -16.18 10.21
CA PRO A 98 -5.98 -15.73 9.67
C PRO A 98 -6.17 -15.03 8.32
N SER A 99 -5.18 -14.30 7.81
CA SER A 99 -5.26 -13.74 6.44
C SER A 99 -5.28 -14.84 5.37
N SER A 100 -5.97 -14.61 4.25
CA SER A 100 -6.07 -15.59 3.15
C SER A 100 -5.86 -14.95 1.78
N ALA A 101 -5.23 -15.71 0.88
CA ALA A 101 -5.06 -15.36 -0.53
C ALA A 101 -6.09 -16.04 -1.46
N ILE A 102 -6.97 -16.86 -0.90
CA ILE A 102 -7.91 -17.75 -1.61
C ILE A 102 -9.34 -17.65 -1.07
N ASP A 103 -9.70 -16.49 -0.52
CA ASP A 103 -11.05 -16.18 -0.04
C ASP A 103 -11.57 -16.95 1.19
N ASN A 104 -10.68 -17.56 1.99
CA ASN A 104 -11.07 -18.36 3.17
C ASN A 104 -11.30 -17.54 4.44
N SER A 105 -11.05 -16.24 4.41
CA SER A 105 -11.03 -15.41 5.62
C SER A 105 -12.12 -14.36 5.57
N LYS A 106 -13.38 -14.79 5.57
CA LYS A 106 -14.53 -13.88 5.46
C LYS A 106 -14.66 -12.98 6.69
N ALA A 107 -15.18 -11.76 6.47
CA ALA A 107 -15.47 -10.81 7.53
C ALA A 107 -16.44 -11.46 8.54
N GLN A 108 -16.04 -11.52 9.81
CA GLN A 108 -16.87 -12.06 10.87
C GLN A 108 -17.94 -11.02 11.27
N PRO A 109 -19.15 -11.44 11.67
CA PRO A 109 -20.09 -10.50 12.26
C PRO A 109 -19.48 -9.84 13.51
N PRO A 110 -19.85 -8.57 13.81
CA PRO A 110 -19.46 -7.96 15.08
C PRO A 110 -20.05 -8.76 16.24
N LEU A 111 -19.33 -8.85 17.35
CA LEU A 111 -19.84 -9.49 18.55
C LEU A 111 -20.94 -8.61 19.16
N GLU A 112 -22.14 -9.15 19.34
CA GLU A 112 -23.30 -8.41 19.84
C GLU A 112 -23.01 -7.78 21.20
N GLY A 113 -23.33 -6.49 21.35
CA GLY A 113 -23.13 -5.72 22.58
C GLY A 113 -21.69 -5.28 22.87
N VAL A 114 -20.69 -5.82 22.16
CA VAL A 114 -19.26 -5.53 22.38
C VAL A 114 -18.64 -4.76 21.22
N GLU A 115 -19.03 -5.07 19.98
CA GLU A 115 -18.45 -4.43 18.80
C GLU A 115 -19.52 -3.78 17.91
N ARG A 116 -19.16 -2.66 17.29
CA ARG A 116 -19.86 -2.09 16.14
C ARG A 116 -18.95 -2.15 14.91
N VAL A 117 -19.53 -2.40 13.74
CA VAL A 117 -18.77 -2.45 12.47
C VAL A 117 -19.10 -1.26 11.58
N VAL A 118 -18.08 -0.62 11.03
CA VAL A 118 -18.19 0.38 9.98
C VAL A 118 -17.61 -0.20 8.69
N LYS A 119 -18.40 -0.21 7.63
CA LYS A 119 -18.00 -0.71 6.31
C LYS A 119 -17.65 0.46 5.41
N ILE A 120 -16.46 0.43 4.84
CA ILE A 120 -15.96 1.42 3.88
C ILE A 120 -15.83 0.73 2.53
N ASP A 121 -16.59 1.20 1.55
CA ASP A 121 -16.45 0.76 0.16
C ASP A 121 -15.17 1.34 -0.46
N MET A 122 -14.40 0.47 -1.10
CA MET A 122 -13.12 0.80 -1.70
C MET A 122 -13.11 0.57 -3.22
N LYS A 123 -14.20 0.05 -3.80
CA LYS A 123 -14.24 -0.28 -5.24
C LYS A 123 -14.19 1.00 -6.07
N GLY A 124 -13.27 1.06 -7.02
CA GLY A 124 -13.07 2.23 -7.90
C GLY A 124 -12.52 3.47 -7.20
N LYS A 125 -12.09 3.35 -5.93
CA LYS A 125 -11.54 4.47 -5.16
C LYS A 125 -10.03 4.53 -5.25
N HIS A 126 -9.46 5.74 -5.18
CA HIS A 126 -8.02 5.90 -5.08
C HIS A 126 -7.55 5.63 -3.64
N SER A 127 -6.30 5.18 -3.47
CA SER A 127 -5.75 4.81 -2.16
C SER A 127 -5.77 5.97 -1.14
N GLN A 128 -5.58 7.20 -1.62
CA GLN A 128 -5.67 8.40 -0.77
C GLN A 128 -7.10 8.64 -0.28
N GLU A 129 -8.11 8.47 -1.13
CA GLU A 129 -9.52 8.65 -0.76
C GLU A 129 -9.96 7.61 0.28
N ILE A 130 -9.53 6.35 0.11
CA ILE A 130 -9.76 5.27 1.07
C ILE A 130 -9.15 5.63 2.44
N LEU A 131 -7.93 6.18 2.43
CA LEU A 131 -7.21 6.57 3.63
C LEU A 131 -7.89 7.76 4.33
N ASP A 132 -8.26 8.79 3.58
CA ASP A 132 -8.93 9.98 4.12
C ASP A 132 -10.28 9.59 4.73
N ARG A 133 -11.03 8.67 4.09
CA ARG A 133 -12.27 8.14 4.66
C ARG A 133 -12.01 7.35 5.94
N PHE A 134 -11.00 6.49 5.94
CA PHE A 134 -10.62 5.74 7.14
C PHE A 134 -10.24 6.67 8.30
N LEU A 135 -9.52 7.74 8.03
CA LEU A 135 -9.14 8.74 9.03
C LEU A 135 -10.35 9.49 9.57
N ALA A 136 -11.28 9.89 8.71
CA ALA A 136 -12.51 10.55 9.12
C ALA A 136 -13.34 9.66 10.06
N GLU A 137 -13.42 8.36 9.79
CA GLU A 137 -14.18 7.42 10.61
C GLU A 137 -13.48 7.06 11.93
N THR A 138 -12.16 6.88 11.89
CA THR A 138 -11.38 6.50 13.07
C THR A 138 -10.95 7.68 13.93
N LYS A 139 -11.07 8.91 13.44
CA LYS A 139 -10.57 10.14 14.08
C LYS A 139 -9.10 10.02 14.51
N ALA A 140 -8.32 9.22 13.79
CA ALA A 140 -6.92 8.95 14.11
C ALA A 140 -6.06 10.19 13.88
N GLU A 141 -5.27 10.56 14.88
CA GLU A 141 -4.34 11.68 14.78
C GLU A 141 -3.10 11.30 13.99
N ALA A 142 -2.69 12.23 13.14
CA ALA A 142 -1.54 12.06 12.29
C ALA A 142 -0.30 12.62 12.99
N ILE A 143 0.64 11.74 13.29
CA ILE A 143 1.92 12.05 13.92
C ILE A 143 2.83 12.67 12.85
N LEU A 144 3.37 13.84 13.18
CA LEU A 144 4.31 14.53 12.30
C LEU A 144 5.67 13.79 12.29
N PRO A 145 6.38 13.76 11.15
CA PRO A 145 7.75 13.26 11.10
C PRO A 145 8.63 14.08 12.03
N GLY A 146 9.56 13.41 12.71
CA GLY A 146 10.59 14.08 13.50
C GLY A 146 11.71 14.63 12.62
N PRO A 147 12.65 15.41 13.18
CA PRO A 147 13.75 16.00 12.44
C PRO A 147 14.71 14.95 11.84
N GLU A 148 14.85 13.78 12.47
CA GLU A 148 15.65 12.67 11.93
C GLU A 148 15.02 12.09 10.66
N ASP A 149 13.71 11.86 10.67
CA ASP A 149 12.97 11.36 9.50
C ASP A 149 13.09 12.33 8.31
N GLU A 150 13.07 13.63 8.57
CA GLU A 150 13.23 14.65 7.54
C GLU A 150 14.60 14.58 6.87
N ASN A 151 15.65 14.32 7.64
CA ASN A 151 17.01 14.16 7.11
C ASN A 151 17.15 12.88 6.30
N GLU A 152 16.57 11.77 6.76
CA GLU A 152 16.52 10.52 6.00
C GLU A 152 15.77 10.70 4.67
N MET A 153 14.63 11.40 4.68
CA MET A 153 13.88 11.69 3.47
C MET A 153 14.68 12.53 2.46
N LYS A 154 15.43 13.53 2.93
CA LYS A 154 16.32 14.33 2.07
C LYS A 154 17.44 13.46 1.49
N ALA A 155 18.08 12.63 2.30
CA ALA A 155 19.14 11.73 1.86
C ALA A 155 18.65 10.73 0.79
N VAL A 156 17.45 10.17 0.96
CA VAL A 156 16.84 9.28 -0.03
C VAL A 156 16.56 10.00 -1.35
N GLU A 157 16.07 11.24 -1.31
CA GLU A 157 15.80 12.02 -2.52
C GLU A 157 17.09 12.39 -3.26
N GLU A 158 18.15 12.74 -2.53
CA GLU A 158 19.48 12.98 -3.10
C GLU A 158 20.03 11.72 -3.80
N LEU A 159 19.91 10.56 -3.15
CA LEU A 159 20.27 9.26 -3.74
C LEU A 159 19.44 8.95 -4.99
N ARG A 160 18.15 9.28 -5.00
CA ARG A 160 17.26 9.08 -6.16
C ARG A 160 17.72 9.94 -7.34
N ILE A 161 18.02 11.22 -7.11
CA ILE A 161 18.50 12.14 -8.15
C ILE A 161 19.83 11.66 -8.71
N LYS A 162 20.76 11.23 -7.85
CA LYS A 162 22.04 10.68 -8.28
C LYS A 162 21.86 9.39 -9.10
N GLY A 163 21.04 8.47 -8.60
CA GLY A 163 20.76 7.20 -9.26
C GLY A 163 20.15 7.37 -10.65
N GLU A 164 19.26 8.35 -10.85
CA GLU A 164 18.71 8.62 -12.19
C GLU A 164 19.78 9.14 -13.15
N LYS A 165 20.68 10.03 -12.71
CA LYS A 165 21.81 10.50 -13.54
C LYS A 165 22.73 9.34 -13.94
N ASP A 166 23.09 8.48 -13.00
CA ASP A 166 23.96 7.33 -13.24
C ASP A 166 23.29 6.32 -14.17
N ARG A 167 21.98 6.09 -14.01
CA ARG A 167 21.20 5.23 -14.90
C ARG A 167 21.22 5.71 -16.35
N GLN A 168 21.02 7.02 -16.58
CA GLN A 168 21.07 7.60 -17.91
C GLN A 168 22.46 7.49 -18.54
N ARG A 169 23.52 7.69 -17.74
CA ARG A 169 24.90 7.51 -18.20
C ARG A 169 25.18 6.08 -18.62
N ASN A 170 24.82 5.12 -17.78
CA ASN A 170 25.04 3.70 -18.04
C ASN A 170 24.23 3.19 -19.23
N LEU A 171 23.04 3.75 -19.45
CA LEU A 171 22.21 3.42 -20.61
C LEU A 171 22.91 3.84 -21.91
N LYS A 172 23.49 5.05 -21.97
CA LYS A 172 24.26 5.51 -23.15
C LYS A 172 25.46 4.62 -23.45
N ILE A 173 26.25 4.29 -22.42
CA ILE A 173 27.42 3.39 -22.57
C ILE A 173 26.99 2.04 -23.14
N ARG A 174 25.92 1.44 -22.59
CA ARG A 174 25.40 0.15 -23.08
C ARG A 174 24.87 0.22 -24.51
N GLU A 175 24.27 1.33 -24.91
CA GLU A 175 23.82 1.53 -26.28
C GLU A 175 24.98 1.67 -27.26
N GLU A 176 26.04 2.41 -26.89
CA GLU A 176 27.27 2.55 -27.66
C GLU A 176 27.97 1.20 -27.84
N GLU A 177 28.20 0.46 -26.75
CA GLU A 177 28.77 -0.89 -26.80
C GLU A 177 27.94 -1.84 -27.69
N LYS A 178 26.60 -1.74 -27.63
CA LYS A 178 25.72 -2.56 -28.46
C LYS A 178 25.83 -2.18 -29.94
N ARG A 179 25.96 -0.89 -30.26
CA ARG A 179 26.16 -0.39 -31.64
C ARG A 179 27.50 -0.84 -32.20
N GLU A 180 28.58 -0.70 -31.42
CA GLU A 180 29.92 -1.14 -31.82
C GLU A 180 29.96 -2.65 -32.07
N LYS A 181 29.41 -3.45 -31.16
CA LYS A 181 29.31 -4.92 -31.34
C LYS A 181 28.50 -5.29 -32.58
N ALA A 182 27.40 -4.59 -32.86
CA ALA A 182 26.59 -4.83 -34.05
C ALA A 182 27.33 -4.46 -35.34
N MET A 183 28.09 -3.37 -35.35
CA MET A 183 28.92 -2.96 -36.48
C MET A 183 30.03 -3.98 -36.77
N LEU A 184 30.77 -4.40 -35.73
CA LEU A 184 31.81 -5.42 -35.86
C LEU A 184 31.26 -6.77 -36.31
N ALA A 185 30.06 -7.16 -35.83
CA ALA A 185 29.42 -8.39 -36.26
C ALA A 185 29.03 -8.35 -37.75
N ARG A 186 28.51 -7.22 -38.25
CA ARG A 186 28.18 -7.04 -39.67
C ARG A 186 29.45 -7.10 -40.55
N ALA A 187 30.49 -6.36 -40.17
CA ALA A 187 31.76 -6.37 -40.90
C ALA A 187 32.41 -7.76 -40.93
N ARG A 188 32.32 -8.53 -39.84
CA ARG A 188 32.79 -9.92 -39.81
C ARG A 188 31.95 -10.85 -40.71
N ALA A 189 30.63 -10.67 -40.73
CA ALA A 189 29.75 -11.46 -41.59
C ALA A 189 30.03 -11.21 -43.08
N GLU A 190 30.19 -9.96 -43.48
CA GLU A 190 30.53 -9.55 -44.86
C GLU A 190 31.93 -10.03 -45.29
N ALA A 191 32.90 -10.12 -44.38
CA ALA A 191 34.23 -10.67 -44.67
C ALA A 191 34.26 -12.20 -44.75
N SER A 192 33.22 -12.89 -44.25
CA SER A 192 33.10 -14.36 -44.25
C SER A 192 32.16 -14.90 -45.32
N SER A 193 31.47 -14.02 -46.07
CA SER A 193 30.63 -14.33 -47.22
C SER A 193 31.39 -14.10 -48.53
#